data_AF-A0A317VMY3-F1
#
_entry.id   AF-A0A317VMY3-F1
#
_cell.length_a   1.000
_cell.length_b   1.000
_cell.length_c   1.000
_cell.angle_alpha   90.00
_cell.angle_beta   90.00
_cell.angle_gamma   90.00
#
_symmetry.space_group_name_H-M   'P 1'
#
loop_
_entity.id
_entity.type
_entity.pdbx_description
1 polymer ?
#
loop_
_entity_poly.entity_id
_entity_poly.type
_entity_poly.pdbx_seq_one_letter_code
_entity_poly.pdbx_strand_id
1 'polypeptide(L)'
;MRIATTYIGTHYEYTIQTTLRHCALLLHRTGGRSDAGTDLLGTWHLPTHEHPLRVLVQCKALKTKLGPNLVRELEGTFAQAPVGWRSRTHSHTHTYSGSGGGGGSVVGVLVSPREATRGVRGALAKIPGMDQVERDMLRAQDRWFALWGVGEERYEEVVEVVERLFPEEKPLLFARDGRVTGLTEEEMQVVRTALATGTTHTSTDTSTIKV
;
A
#
# COMPACT_ATOMS: atom_id res chain seq x y z
N MET A 1 -12.59 -14.68 -7.17
CA MET A 1 -12.42 -13.42 -6.42
C MET A 1 -11.56 -12.43 -7.22
N ARG A 2 -12.19 -11.47 -7.93
CA ARG A 2 -11.49 -10.29 -8.46
C ARG A 2 -11.53 -9.23 -7.35
N ILE A 3 -10.37 -8.96 -6.79
CA ILE A 3 -10.21 -8.00 -5.71
C ILE A 3 -9.88 -6.64 -6.36
N ALA A 4 -10.56 -5.57 -5.96
CA ALA A 4 -10.30 -4.22 -6.47
C ALA A 4 -8.82 -3.84 -6.27
N THR A 5 -8.13 -3.46 -7.34
CA THR A 5 -6.67 -3.25 -7.33
C THR A 5 -6.24 -2.07 -6.46
N THR A 6 -7.04 -1.01 -6.42
CA THR A 6 -6.81 0.18 -5.57
C THR A 6 -6.88 -0.17 -4.09
N TYR A 7 -7.81 -1.04 -3.73
CA TYR A 7 -7.98 -1.52 -2.37
C TYR A 7 -6.77 -2.34 -1.90
N ILE A 8 -6.34 -3.32 -2.72
CA ILE A 8 -5.17 -4.14 -2.40
C ILE A 8 -3.94 -3.25 -2.25
N GLY A 9 -3.75 -2.29 -3.16
CA GLY A 9 -2.63 -1.35 -3.11
C GLY A 9 -2.62 -0.55 -1.81
N THR A 10 -3.73 0.15 -1.51
CA THR A 10 -3.86 0.97 -0.30
C THR A 10 -3.69 0.16 0.97
N HIS A 11 -4.23 -1.07 1.02
CA HIS A 11 -4.01 -1.96 2.15
C HIS A 11 -2.54 -2.28 2.34
N TYR A 12 -1.93 -2.74 1.26
CA TYR A 12 -0.58 -3.21 1.27
C TYR A 12 0.35 -2.11 1.78
N GLU A 13 0.12 -0.85 1.37
CA GLU A 13 0.80 0.32 1.92
C GLU A 13 0.69 0.44 3.45
N TYR A 14 -0.51 0.37 4.03
CA TYR A 14 -0.71 0.43 5.48
C TYR A 14 -0.10 -0.77 6.24
N THR A 15 -0.21 -1.98 5.68
CA THR A 15 0.38 -3.17 6.29
C THR A 15 1.90 -3.09 6.27
N ILE A 16 2.48 -2.60 5.18
CA ILE A 16 3.93 -2.34 5.07
C ILE A 16 4.34 -1.24 6.06
N GLN A 17 3.60 -0.13 6.14
CA GLN A 17 3.88 0.92 7.12
C GLN A 17 3.96 0.37 8.55
N THR A 18 3.02 -0.49 8.94
CA THR A 18 2.98 -1.10 10.28
C THR A 18 4.10 -2.13 10.46
N THR A 19 4.32 -2.99 9.48
CA THR A 19 5.33 -4.06 9.58
C THR A 19 6.74 -3.48 9.67
N LEU A 20 7.04 -2.47 8.85
CA LEU A 20 8.37 -1.86 8.82
C LEU A 20 8.70 -1.06 10.08
N ARG A 21 7.70 -0.70 10.92
CA ARG A 21 7.95 -0.16 12.26
C ARG A 21 8.75 -1.12 13.13
N HIS A 22 8.57 -2.43 12.96
CA HIS A 22 9.34 -3.44 13.70
C HIS A 22 10.81 -3.50 13.28
N CYS A 23 11.14 -2.94 12.11
CA CYS A 23 12.50 -2.76 11.62
C CYS A 23 13.04 -1.35 11.90
N ALA A 24 12.42 -0.60 12.83
CA ALA A 24 12.76 0.77 13.19
C ALA A 24 12.56 1.81 12.06
N LEU A 25 11.66 1.52 11.11
CA LEU A 25 11.19 2.52 10.14
C LEU A 25 9.95 3.25 10.68
N LEU A 26 10.04 4.57 10.79
CA LEU A 26 8.92 5.44 11.08
C LEU A 26 8.44 6.07 9.78
N LEU A 27 7.36 5.52 9.24
CA LEU A 27 6.84 5.85 7.92
C LEU A 27 5.49 6.56 8.02
N HIS A 28 5.26 7.50 7.10
CA HIS A 28 4.00 8.15 6.83
C HIS A 28 3.55 7.81 5.41
N ARG A 29 2.27 7.52 5.23
CA ARG A 29 1.69 7.23 3.93
C ARG A 29 1.38 8.52 3.19
N THR A 30 1.82 8.64 1.95
CA THR A 30 1.65 9.85 1.12
C THR A 30 0.40 9.84 0.26
N GLY A 31 -0.19 8.65 0.04
CA GLY A 31 -1.43 8.32 -0.68
C GLY A 31 -2.02 9.36 -1.63
N GLY A 32 -2.13 9.03 -2.91
CA GLY A 32 -2.95 9.77 -3.88
C GLY A 32 -2.51 9.55 -5.32
N ARG A 33 -3.35 9.92 -6.30
CA ARG A 33 -3.12 9.75 -7.75
C ARG A 33 -1.92 10.58 -8.29
N SER A 34 -1.13 11.21 -7.43
CA SER A 34 -0.05 12.15 -7.78
C SER A 34 1.18 12.03 -6.88
N ASP A 35 1.36 10.88 -6.24
CA ASP A 35 2.48 10.59 -5.33
C ASP A 35 3.80 10.24 -6.03
N ALA A 36 3.83 10.36 -7.37
CA ALA A 36 4.98 10.08 -8.20
C ALA A 36 5.57 8.66 -8.04
N GLY A 37 4.78 7.71 -7.53
CA GLY A 37 5.20 6.35 -7.27
C GLY A 37 5.87 6.15 -5.91
N THR A 38 5.85 7.13 -5.00
CA THR A 38 6.21 6.94 -3.58
C THR A 38 4.95 6.76 -2.76
N ASP A 39 4.72 5.56 -2.22
CA ASP A 39 3.51 5.28 -1.46
C ASP A 39 3.68 5.60 0.04
N LEU A 40 4.89 5.42 0.59
CA LEU A 40 5.25 5.83 1.96
C LEU A 40 6.57 6.59 1.97
N LEU A 41 6.73 7.51 2.93
CA LEU A 41 8.01 8.16 3.21
C LEU A 41 8.24 8.32 4.70
N GLY A 42 9.50 8.36 5.12
CA GLY A 42 9.83 8.65 6.50
C GLY A 42 11.29 8.44 6.83
N THR A 43 11.55 7.84 7.99
CA THR A 43 12.92 7.67 8.52
C THR A 43 13.20 6.24 8.96
N TRP A 44 14.46 5.80 8.82
CA TRP A 44 14.95 4.53 9.32
C TRP A 44 16.06 4.74 10.34
N HIS A 45 15.82 4.25 11.56
CA HIS A 45 16.73 4.38 12.68
C HIS A 45 17.61 3.12 12.73
N LEU A 46 18.90 3.28 12.42
CA LEU A 46 19.87 2.20 12.45
C LEU A 46 20.84 2.41 13.61
N PRO A 47 21.16 1.36 14.41
CA PRO A 47 22.07 1.49 15.55
C PRO A 47 23.46 2.02 15.20
N THR A 48 23.91 1.82 13.95
CA THR A 48 25.24 2.25 13.45
C THR A 48 25.24 3.65 12.84
N HIS A 49 24.09 4.35 12.81
CA HIS A 49 23.96 5.69 12.25
C HIS A 49 23.54 6.69 13.33
N GLU A 50 24.30 7.78 13.45
CA GLU A 50 24.02 8.88 14.39
C GLU A 50 22.70 9.60 14.07
N HIS A 51 22.30 9.64 12.80
CA HIS A 51 21.07 10.26 12.33
C HIS A 51 20.20 9.27 11.54
N PRO A 52 18.86 9.35 11.66
CA PRO A 52 17.96 8.50 10.90
C PRO A 52 18.11 8.72 9.39
N LEU A 53 18.14 7.62 8.62
CA LEU A 53 18.16 7.69 7.16
C LEU A 53 16.79 8.11 6.65
N ARG A 54 16.75 8.93 5.61
CA ARG A 54 15.51 9.29 4.90
C ARG A 54 15.12 8.15 3.98
N VAL A 55 13.85 7.74 3.98
CA VAL A 55 13.39 6.60 3.21
C VAL A 55 12.17 6.95 2.37
N LEU A 56 12.21 6.56 1.10
CA LEU A 56 11.06 6.51 0.20
C LEU A 56 10.73 5.03 -0.03
N VAL A 57 9.47 4.66 0.17
CA VAL A 57 8.99 3.29 0.04
C VAL A 57 7.96 3.22 -1.07
N GLN A 58 8.19 2.31 -1.99
CA GLN A 58 7.23 1.93 -3.02
C GLN A 58 6.67 0.54 -2.72
N CYS A 59 5.35 0.43 -2.69
CA CYS A 59 4.56 -0.74 -2.36
C CYS A 59 3.91 -1.28 -3.64
N LYS A 60 4.27 -2.50 -4.04
CA LYS A 60 3.71 -3.16 -5.24
C LYS A 60 3.10 -4.50 -4.85
N ALA A 61 1.79 -4.51 -4.64
CA ALA A 61 0.99 -5.71 -4.36
C ALA A 61 0.71 -6.54 -5.62
N LEU A 62 1.77 -6.93 -6.34
CA LEU A 62 1.67 -7.68 -7.58
C LEU A 62 1.52 -9.17 -7.30
N LYS A 63 0.77 -9.87 -8.16
CA LYS A 63 0.69 -11.34 -8.16
C LYS A 63 1.90 -11.99 -8.86
N THR A 64 2.72 -11.19 -9.55
CA THR A 64 3.88 -11.61 -10.34
C THR A 64 5.18 -11.15 -9.69
N LYS A 65 6.31 -11.74 -10.11
CA LYS A 65 7.65 -11.37 -9.63
C LYS A 65 8.00 -9.93 -10.00
N LEU A 66 8.77 -9.27 -9.14
CA LEU A 66 9.28 -7.93 -9.42
C LEU A 66 10.31 -7.93 -10.54
N GLY A 67 10.00 -7.18 -11.60
CA GLY A 67 10.88 -6.91 -12.73
C GLY A 67 11.83 -5.72 -12.48
N PRO A 68 12.92 -5.62 -13.24
CA PRO A 68 13.90 -4.54 -13.13
C PRO A 68 13.34 -3.16 -13.50
N ASN A 69 12.22 -3.09 -14.22
CA ASN A 69 11.51 -1.84 -14.50
C ASN A 69 11.07 -1.13 -13.23
N LEU A 70 10.65 -1.86 -12.19
CA LEU A 70 10.20 -1.29 -10.92
C LEU A 70 11.34 -0.68 -10.11
N VAL A 71 12.56 -1.18 -10.27
CA VAL A 71 13.76 -0.57 -9.67
C VAL A 71 14.03 0.79 -10.32
N ARG A 72 13.97 0.87 -11.66
CA ARG A 72 14.15 2.14 -12.38
C ARG A 72 13.03 3.15 -12.07
N GLU A 73 11.80 2.66 -11.91
CA GLU A 73 10.67 3.46 -11.45
C GLU A 73 10.95 4.05 -10.07
N LEU A 74 11.39 3.22 -9.11
CA LEU A 74 11.77 3.65 -7.77
C LEU A 74 12.93 4.66 -7.79
N GLU A 75 13.98 4.43 -8.58
CA GLU A 75 15.09 5.37 -8.74
C GLU A 75 14.60 6.76 -9.24
N GLY A 76 13.62 6.76 -10.14
CA GLY A 76 12.96 7.97 -10.64
C GLY A 76 12.25 8.80 -9.54
N THR A 77 11.83 8.16 -8.44
CA THR A 77 11.19 8.85 -7.31
C THR A 77 12.15 9.71 -6.50
N PHE A 78 13.46 9.45 -6.57
CA PHE A 78 14.46 10.24 -5.82
C PHE A 78 14.49 11.69 -6.31
N ALA A 79 14.27 11.88 -7.61
CA ALA A 79 14.09 13.19 -8.22
C ALA A 79 12.77 13.87 -7.82
N GLN A 80 11.94 13.24 -6.98
CA GLN A 80 10.66 13.76 -6.46
C GLN A 80 10.60 13.73 -4.92
N ALA A 81 11.70 13.37 -4.24
CA ALA A 81 11.83 13.42 -2.78
C ALA A 81 11.50 14.83 -2.22
N PRO A 82 10.93 14.93 -1.00
CA PRO A 82 10.57 16.18 -0.35
C PRO A 82 11.69 17.23 -0.35
N VAL A 83 11.32 18.51 -0.35
CA VAL A 83 12.28 19.61 -0.30
C VAL A 83 13.12 19.50 0.97
N GLY A 84 14.45 19.63 0.83
CA GLY A 84 15.41 19.42 1.91
C GLY A 84 15.86 17.97 2.12
N TRP A 85 15.24 16.99 1.45
CA TRP A 85 15.71 15.59 1.45
C TRP A 85 16.91 15.37 0.53
N ARG A 86 17.01 16.22 -0.49
CA ARG A 86 18.08 16.20 -1.47
C ARG A 86 19.25 16.98 -0.92
N SER A 87 20.37 16.30 -0.65
CA SER A 87 21.62 17.04 -0.48
C SER A 87 22.22 17.41 -1.83
N ARG A 88 22.75 18.63 -1.89
CA ARG A 88 23.63 19.09 -2.96
C ARG A 88 24.95 18.33 -2.89
N THR A 89 25.50 18.02 -4.06
CA THR A 89 26.82 17.43 -4.39
C THR A 89 27.09 15.98 -4.03
N HIS A 90 27.07 15.15 -5.07
CA HIS A 90 28.07 14.10 -5.28
C HIS A 90 29.47 14.70 -5.14
N SER A 91 30.20 14.39 -4.06
CA SER A 91 31.65 14.37 -4.12
C SER A 91 32.07 12.91 -4.11
N HIS A 92 32.52 12.43 -5.27
CA HIS A 92 33.25 11.17 -5.40
C HIS A 92 34.57 11.31 -4.64
N THR A 93 34.57 11.01 -3.35
CA THR A 93 35.80 10.71 -2.60
C THR A 93 35.41 9.98 -1.33
N HIS A 94 35.68 8.67 -1.31
CA HIS A 94 35.61 7.85 -0.11
C HIS A 94 36.72 8.30 0.85
N THR A 95 36.36 9.08 1.87
CA THR A 95 37.12 9.16 3.12
C THR A 95 36.15 8.93 4.27
N TYR A 96 36.40 7.88 5.03
CA TYR A 96 35.85 7.71 6.36
C TYR A 96 36.39 8.86 7.22
N SER A 97 35.59 9.89 7.46
CA SER A 97 35.81 10.86 8.53
C SER A 97 34.47 11.14 9.20
N GLY A 98 34.41 10.88 10.51
CA GLY A 98 33.34 11.38 11.35
C GLY A 98 33.29 12.91 11.37
N SER A 99 32.14 13.42 11.79
CA SER A 99 31.77 14.82 12.02
C SER A 99 31.29 15.65 10.81
N GLY A 100 30.02 16.08 10.91
CA GLY A 100 29.57 17.40 10.48
C GLY A 100 29.21 17.60 9.00
N GLY A 101 27.97 17.31 8.62
CA GLY A 101 27.39 17.78 7.36
C GLY A 101 26.02 17.17 7.06
N GLY A 102 24.94 17.84 7.48
CA GLY A 102 23.54 17.41 7.36
C GLY A 102 22.98 17.36 5.93
N GLY A 103 23.60 16.58 5.05
CA GLY A 103 23.15 16.28 3.70
C GLY A 103 22.65 14.85 3.59
N GLY A 104 21.44 14.57 4.09
CA GLY A 104 20.94 13.20 4.24
C GLY A 104 20.79 12.45 2.92
N SER A 105 21.42 11.28 2.79
CA SER A 105 21.16 10.30 1.73
C SER A 105 19.71 9.81 1.82
N VAL A 106 19.03 9.70 0.68
CA VAL A 106 17.70 9.10 0.57
C VAL A 106 17.86 7.63 0.17
N VAL A 107 17.19 6.74 0.89
CA VAL A 107 17.14 5.29 0.61
C VAL A 107 15.81 4.98 -0.05
N GLY A 108 15.85 4.25 -1.17
CA GLY A 108 14.66 3.66 -1.79
C GLY A 108 14.41 2.25 -1.26
N VAL A 109 13.17 1.94 -0.93
CA VAL A 109 12.73 0.60 -0.53
C VAL A 109 11.58 0.17 -1.44
N LEU A 110 11.78 -0.93 -2.18
CA LEU A 110 10.72 -1.56 -2.97
C LEU A 110 10.17 -2.77 -2.20
N VAL A 111 8.87 -2.79 -1.96
CA VAL A 111 8.22 -3.84 -1.17
C VAL A 111 7.18 -4.56 -2.02
N SER A 112 7.21 -5.88 -2.00
CA SER A 112 6.24 -6.74 -2.70
C SER A 112 6.07 -8.07 -1.99
N PRO A 113 4.86 -8.68 -2.01
CA PRO A 113 4.65 -10.00 -1.43
C PRO A 113 5.35 -11.10 -2.26
N ARG A 114 5.73 -10.81 -3.51
CA ARG A 114 6.36 -11.79 -4.39
C ARG A 114 7.87 -11.64 -4.39
N GLU A 115 8.55 -12.78 -4.48
CA GLU A 115 10.00 -12.77 -4.65
C GLU A 115 10.43 -11.92 -5.84
N ALA A 116 11.43 -11.07 -5.60
CA ALA A 116 12.17 -10.39 -6.64
C ALA A 116 12.85 -11.37 -7.60
N THR A 117 12.94 -11.03 -8.89
CA THR A 117 13.75 -11.78 -9.86
C THR A 117 15.24 -11.80 -9.45
N ARG A 118 16.04 -12.73 -9.98
CA ARG A 118 17.48 -12.84 -9.64
C ARG A 118 18.23 -11.52 -9.84
N GLY A 119 17.93 -10.80 -10.93
CA GLY A 119 18.52 -9.49 -11.21
C GLY A 119 18.15 -8.43 -10.17
N VAL A 120 16.91 -8.42 -9.69
CA VAL A 120 16.47 -7.49 -8.63
C VAL A 120 17.05 -7.89 -7.27
N ARG A 121 17.14 -9.18 -6.96
CA ARG A 121 17.75 -9.67 -5.71
C ARG A 121 19.24 -9.36 -5.57
N GLY A 122 19.97 -9.32 -6.69
CA GLY A 122 21.38 -8.94 -6.68
C GLY A 122 21.61 -7.46 -6.36
N ALA A 123 20.57 -6.62 -6.52
CA ALA A 123 20.66 -5.18 -6.35
C ALA A 123 20.06 -4.67 -5.02
N LEU A 124 19.29 -5.48 -4.29
CA LEU A 124 18.48 -5.03 -3.14
C LEU A 124 18.65 -5.91 -1.90
N ALA A 125 18.59 -5.30 -0.71
CA ALA A 125 18.52 -6.00 0.57
C ALA A 125 17.10 -6.53 0.85
N LYS A 126 16.99 -7.67 1.55
CA LYS A 126 15.71 -8.32 1.88
C LYS A 126 15.20 -7.89 3.26
N ILE A 127 13.89 -7.66 3.35
CA ILE A 127 13.19 -7.47 4.62
C ILE A 127 12.46 -8.78 4.98
N PRO A 128 12.70 -9.37 6.16
CA PRO A 128 12.02 -10.60 6.59
C PRO A 128 10.54 -10.37 6.91
N GLY A 129 9.72 -11.43 6.81
CA GLY A 129 8.34 -11.42 7.29
C GLY A 129 7.25 -11.01 6.29
N MET A 130 7.59 -10.74 5.02
CA MET A 130 6.61 -10.31 4.00
C MET A 130 5.53 -11.35 3.69
N ASP A 131 5.83 -12.64 3.80
CA ASP A 131 4.82 -13.70 3.61
C ASP A 131 3.74 -13.66 4.69
N GLN A 132 4.10 -13.25 5.91
CA GLN A 132 3.14 -13.09 7.01
C GLN A 132 2.23 -11.88 6.76
N VAL A 133 2.81 -10.78 6.27
CA VAL A 133 2.07 -9.59 5.85
C VAL A 133 1.01 -9.94 4.80
N GLU A 134 1.37 -10.67 3.74
CA GLU A 134 0.40 -11.06 2.70
C GLU A 134 -0.76 -11.88 3.28
N ARG A 135 -0.48 -12.81 4.21
CA ARG A 135 -1.53 -13.61 4.85
C ARG A 135 -2.47 -12.80 5.72
N ASP A 136 -1.94 -11.92 6.56
CA ASP A 136 -2.75 -11.08 7.42
C ASP A 136 -3.57 -10.09 6.59
N MET A 137 -3.00 -9.65 5.47
CA MET A 137 -3.66 -8.79 4.50
C MET A 137 -4.93 -9.43 3.91
N LEU A 138 -4.82 -10.70 3.48
CA LEU A 138 -5.94 -11.46 2.95
C LEU A 138 -7.00 -11.74 4.02
N ARG A 139 -6.58 -12.10 5.24
CA ARG A 139 -7.52 -12.35 6.36
C ARG A 139 -8.35 -11.13 6.74
N ALA A 140 -7.74 -9.96 6.76
CA ALA A 140 -8.45 -8.72 7.07
C ALA A 140 -9.53 -8.41 6.03
N GLN A 141 -9.18 -8.61 4.76
CA GLN A 141 -10.12 -8.44 3.65
C GLN A 141 -11.32 -9.38 3.77
N ASP A 142 -11.09 -10.67 4.01
CA ASP A 142 -12.17 -11.66 4.13
C ASP A 142 -13.15 -11.28 5.25
N ARG A 143 -12.60 -10.86 6.40
CA ARG A 143 -13.39 -10.48 7.57
C ARG A 143 -14.21 -9.21 7.35
N TRP A 144 -13.63 -8.20 6.71
CA TRP A 144 -14.38 -6.99 6.40
C TRP A 144 -15.46 -7.26 5.36
N PHE A 145 -15.15 -8.05 4.34
CA PHE A 145 -16.13 -8.36 3.30
C PHE A 145 -17.35 -9.09 3.88
N ALA A 146 -17.12 -9.97 4.86
CA ALA A 146 -18.18 -10.66 5.58
C ALA A 146 -19.16 -9.73 6.33
N LEU A 147 -18.78 -8.48 6.65
CA LEU A 147 -19.66 -7.52 7.36
C LEU A 147 -20.93 -7.18 6.57
N TRP A 148 -20.85 -7.28 5.25
CA TRP A 148 -21.87 -6.80 4.33
C TRP A 148 -22.92 -7.85 3.98
N GLY A 149 -22.65 -9.13 4.29
CA GLY A 149 -23.61 -10.22 4.07
C GLY A 149 -23.97 -10.44 2.60
N VAL A 150 -23.07 -10.07 1.67
CA VAL A 150 -23.24 -10.30 0.23
C VAL A 150 -22.19 -11.28 -0.28
N GLY A 151 -22.47 -11.98 -1.37
CA GLY A 151 -21.53 -12.94 -1.96
C GLY A 151 -20.31 -12.25 -2.57
N GLU A 152 -19.19 -12.99 -2.63
CA GLU A 152 -17.90 -12.49 -3.14
C GLU A 152 -17.96 -11.94 -4.58
N GLU A 153 -18.96 -12.35 -5.35
CA GLU A 153 -19.23 -11.85 -6.70
C GLU A 153 -19.58 -10.36 -6.73
N ARG A 154 -20.06 -9.79 -5.62
CA ARG A 154 -20.46 -8.38 -5.49
C ARG A 154 -19.35 -7.49 -4.91
N TYR A 155 -18.10 -7.95 -4.93
CA TYR A 155 -16.98 -7.24 -4.31
C TYR A 155 -16.80 -5.80 -4.80
N GLU A 156 -16.85 -5.59 -6.11
CA GLU A 156 -16.65 -4.26 -6.71
C GLU A 156 -17.77 -3.30 -6.28
N GLU A 157 -19.03 -3.78 -6.29
CA GLU A 157 -20.20 -3.02 -5.82
C GLU A 157 -20.06 -2.63 -4.33
N VAL A 158 -19.63 -3.56 -3.48
CA VAL A 158 -19.41 -3.30 -2.05
C VAL A 158 -18.39 -2.18 -1.85
N VAL A 159 -17.26 -2.25 -2.55
CA VAL A 159 -16.20 -1.24 -2.44
C VAL A 159 -16.72 0.12 -2.91
N GLU A 160 -17.41 0.18 -4.04
CA GLU A 160 -17.98 1.42 -4.57
C GLU A 160 -19.02 2.04 -3.64
N VAL A 161 -19.91 1.24 -3.07
CA VAL A 161 -20.93 1.72 -2.13
C VAL A 161 -20.29 2.23 -0.85
N VAL A 162 -19.34 1.49 -0.27
CA VAL A 162 -18.67 1.94 0.96
C VAL A 162 -17.84 3.19 0.71
N GLU A 163 -17.04 3.24 -0.36
CA GLU A 163 -16.22 4.43 -0.68
C GLU A 163 -17.07 5.67 -0.92
N ARG A 164 -18.25 5.51 -1.55
CA ARG A 164 -19.20 6.60 -1.78
C ARG A 164 -19.87 7.10 -0.50
N LEU A 165 -20.23 6.20 0.42
CA LEU A 165 -20.97 6.55 1.65
C LEU A 165 -20.04 6.97 2.79
N PHE A 166 -18.91 6.29 2.92
CA PHE A 166 -17.94 6.43 3.98
C PHE A 166 -16.52 6.38 3.38
N PRO A 167 -16.04 7.46 2.74
CA PRO A 167 -14.74 7.46 2.06
C PRO A 167 -13.56 7.20 2.99
N GLU A 168 -13.71 7.50 4.28
CA GLU A 168 -12.72 7.21 5.33
C GLU A 168 -12.80 5.77 5.84
N GLU A 169 -13.92 5.08 5.64
CA GLU A 169 -14.01 3.65 5.95
C GLU A 169 -13.13 2.90 4.99
N LYS A 170 -12.11 2.27 5.56
CA LYS A 170 -11.22 1.38 4.83
C LYS A 170 -11.54 -0.04 5.25
N PRO A 171 -11.51 -1.01 4.32
CA PRO A 171 -11.90 -2.39 4.64
C PRO A 171 -11.04 -3.17 5.66
N LEU A 172 -10.23 -2.47 6.45
CA LEU A 172 -8.94 -2.92 6.95
C LEU A 172 -8.49 -2.13 8.17
N LEU A 173 -9.41 -1.45 8.85
CA LEU A 173 -9.11 -0.89 10.15
C LEU A 173 -8.93 -2.03 11.14
N PHE A 174 -7.75 -2.66 11.11
CA PHE A 174 -7.32 -3.62 12.12
C PHE A 174 -6.96 -2.83 13.38
N ALA A 175 -7.97 -2.52 14.17
CA ALA A 175 -7.71 -2.07 15.52
C ALA A 175 -7.08 -3.23 16.30
N ARG A 176 -6.27 -2.91 17.32
CA ARG A 176 -5.58 -3.93 18.14
C ARG A 176 -6.54 -4.91 18.81
N ASP A 177 -7.81 -4.55 18.93
CA ASP A 177 -8.91 -5.37 19.45
C ASP A 177 -9.50 -6.33 18.39
N GLY A 178 -8.98 -6.33 17.17
CA GLY A 178 -9.43 -7.19 16.09
C GLY A 178 -10.67 -6.69 15.35
N ARG A 179 -11.17 -5.47 15.63
CA ARG A 179 -12.15 -4.82 14.72
C ARG A 179 -11.54 -4.69 13.33
N VAL A 180 -12.40 -4.69 12.32
CA VAL A 180 -12.01 -4.57 10.89
C VAL A 180 -12.72 -3.41 10.20
N THR A 181 -13.55 -2.67 10.93
CA THR A 181 -14.30 -1.50 10.49
C THR A 181 -14.27 -0.44 11.59
N GLY A 182 -14.27 0.82 11.19
CA GLY A 182 -14.41 1.97 12.09
C GLY A 182 -15.86 2.42 12.25
N LEU A 183 -16.76 1.86 11.46
CA LEU A 183 -18.18 2.23 11.43
C LEU A 183 -18.94 1.71 12.65
N THR A 184 -19.97 2.45 13.06
CA THR A 184 -20.96 1.95 14.01
C THR A 184 -21.91 0.95 13.35
N GLU A 185 -22.69 0.22 14.14
CA GLU A 185 -23.67 -0.73 13.60
C GLU A 185 -24.76 0.01 12.78
N GLU A 186 -25.14 1.23 13.18
CA GLU A 186 -26.08 2.06 12.43
C GLU A 186 -25.52 2.45 11.05
N GLU A 187 -24.26 2.87 10.99
CA GLU A 187 -23.57 3.20 9.74
C GLU A 187 -23.41 1.99 8.83
N MET A 188 -23.05 0.83 9.42
CA MET A 188 -23.00 -0.44 8.70
C MET A 188 -24.37 -0.81 8.11
N GLN A 189 -25.46 -0.56 8.84
CA GLN A 189 -26.81 -0.83 8.35
C GLN A 189 -27.18 0.07 7.16
N VAL A 190 -26.68 1.30 7.09
CA VAL A 190 -26.85 2.19 5.92
C VAL A 190 -26.21 1.55 4.68
N VAL A 191 -24.98 1.02 4.80
CA VAL A 191 -24.29 0.34 3.70
C VAL A 191 -25.05 -0.91 3.26
N ARG A 192 -25.45 -1.78 4.21
CA ARG A 192 -26.21 -3.00 3.89
C ARG A 192 -27.53 -2.69 3.17
N THR A 193 -28.21 -1.63 3.58
CA THR A 193 -29.46 -1.18 2.94
C THR A 193 -29.20 -0.70 1.52
N ALA A 194 -28.15 0.10 1.30
CA ALA A 194 -27.76 0.54 -0.03
C ALA A 194 -27.45 -0.64 -0.98
N LEU A 195 -26.71 -1.65 -0.48
CA LEU A 195 -26.42 -2.89 -1.20
C LEU A 195 -27.67 -3.73 -1.50
N ALA A 196 -28.68 -3.72 -0.62
CA ALA A 196 -29.95 -4.41 -0.86
C ALA A 196 -30.81 -3.68 -1.91
N THR A 197 -30.71 -2.35 -2.01
CA THR A 197 -31.48 -1.56 -2.99
C THR A 197 -30.86 -1.54 -4.39
N GLY A 198 -29.55 -1.78 -4.52
CA GLY A 198 -28.84 -1.85 -5.81
C GLY A 198 -29.19 -3.07 -6.67
N THR A 199 -29.95 -4.03 -6.15
CA THR A 199 -30.26 -5.32 -6.81
C THR A 199 -31.30 -5.22 -7.94
N THR A 200 -31.84 -4.04 -8.26
CA THR A 200 -32.91 -3.87 -9.26
C THR A 200 -32.46 -3.59 -10.70
N HIS A 201 -31.17 -3.68 -11.02
CA HIS A 201 -30.72 -3.54 -12.42
C HIS A 201 -30.01 -4.79 -12.96
N THR A 202 -30.80 -5.81 -13.30
CA THR A 202 -30.45 -6.72 -14.39
C THR A 202 -31.66 -7.05 -15.27
N SER A 203 -31.51 -6.68 -16.54
CA SER A 203 -32.11 -7.30 -17.73
C SER A 203 -33.59 -7.01 -18.08
N THR A 204 -33.78 -5.97 -18.90
CA THR A 204 -34.65 -6.09 -20.09
C THR A 204 -34.06 -5.24 -21.20
N ASP A 205 -33.45 -5.88 -22.18
CA ASP A 205 -33.66 -5.43 -23.55
C ASP A 205 -33.64 -6.62 -24.52
N THR A 206 -34.82 -7.22 -24.67
CA THR A 206 -35.15 -8.12 -25.76
C THR A 206 -35.37 -7.27 -27.01
N SER A 207 -34.34 -7.07 -27.82
CA SER A 207 -34.49 -6.50 -29.16
C SER A 207 -34.42 -7.60 -30.20
N THR A 208 -35.61 -8.09 -30.53
CA THR A 208 -36.00 -8.91 -31.67
C THR A 208 -35.33 -8.45 -32.97
N ILE A 209 -34.48 -9.30 -33.55
CA ILE A 209 -34.10 -9.21 -34.96
C ILE A 209 -35.24 -9.86 -35.76
N LYS A 210 -35.97 -9.06 -36.53
CA LYS A 210 -36.86 -9.56 -37.58
C LYS A 210 -36.00 -10.03 -38.77
N VAL A 211 -36.31 -11.24 -39.24
CA VAL A 211 -35.83 -11.83 -40.50
C VAL A 211 -36.33 -11.02 -41.69
#